data_AF-A0A0C4EFB9-F1
#
_entry.id   AF-A0A0C4EFB9-F1
#
_cell.length_a   1.000
_cell.length_b   1.000
_cell.length_c   1.000
_cell.angle_alpha   90.00
_cell.angle_beta   90.00
_cell.angle_gamma   90.00
#
_symmetry.space_group_name_H-M   'P 1'
#
loop_
_entity.id
_entity.type
_entity.pdbx_description
1 polymer ?
#
loop_
_entity_poly.entity_id
_entity_poly.type
_entity_poly.pdbx_seq_one_letter_code
_entity_poly.pdbx_strand_id
1 'polypeptide(L)'
;MSPSRSGPSGGASTSKKYRDNSPPSPPASHDDSGSATDAGESLMGHREKRRRWSEDEDEEDDNSQRRRRSVLRDTCAAFGRCRWIIDIALLLFIIGLLMERRAKSYGFCEYEGNGDITGFAPKISQQIKTFVPDLGFAPENASEFFTPQVQQKWLDMVPKGLGYVKVDNPERYNNLPHPLVGYNGSTVFTTSVTHQLHCLHSIVEVFASYAVDDASKRPDDVAWHLGHCFEYLRQNILCCGDTALEGEATTFPDGVMGSDGWDAKHVCKNYDQVHAYLEEKRVNDDSWI
;
A
#
# COMPACT_ATOMS: atom_id res chain seq x y z
N MET A 1 -0.94 -56.68 -41.76
CA MET A 1 0.09 -57.34 -40.93
C MET A 1 0.46 -56.39 -39.81
N SER A 2 0.18 -56.74 -38.55
CA SER A 2 0.94 -56.21 -37.42
C SER A 2 2.25 -57.02 -37.29
N PRO A 3 3.27 -56.53 -36.57
CA PRO A 3 3.26 -56.77 -35.13
C PRO A 3 3.61 -55.55 -34.28
N SER A 4 3.09 -55.58 -33.05
CA SER A 4 3.43 -54.71 -31.94
C SER A 4 4.81 -55.02 -31.36
N ARG A 5 5.42 -54.01 -30.70
CA ARG A 5 6.13 -54.26 -29.44
C ARG A 5 6.14 -53.03 -28.53
N SER A 6 6.09 -53.30 -27.24
CA SER A 6 5.90 -52.36 -26.13
C SER A 6 7.17 -52.21 -25.29
N GLY A 7 7.28 -51.11 -24.54
CA GLY A 7 8.35 -50.87 -23.56
C GLY A 7 8.09 -49.55 -22.80
N PRO A 8 8.14 -49.52 -21.45
CA PRO A 8 7.63 -48.39 -20.67
C PRO A 8 8.71 -47.38 -20.25
N SER A 9 8.35 -46.10 -20.19
CA SER A 9 9.12 -45.06 -19.50
C SER A 9 8.54 -44.79 -18.11
N GLY A 10 9.27 -45.18 -17.06
CA GLY A 10 8.90 -44.90 -15.67
C GLY A 10 9.22 -43.47 -15.28
N GLY A 11 8.20 -42.64 -15.06
CA GLY A 11 8.33 -41.32 -14.44
C GLY A 11 8.24 -41.40 -12.92
N ALA A 12 9.35 -41.18 -12.21
CA ALA A 12 9.38 -41.20 -10.75
C ALA A 12 8.74 -39.91 -10.17
N SER A 13 7.51 -40.02 -9.68
CA SER A 13 6.87 -38.94 -8.92
C SER A 13 7.50 -38.81 -7.54
N THR A 14 8.17 -37.68 -7.27
CA THR A 14 8.73 -37.36 -5.95
C THR A 14 7.96 -36.19 -5.31
N SER A 15 6.81 -36.51 -4.71
CA SER A 15 6.05 -35.56 -3.90
C SER A 15 6.85 -35.13 -2.66
N LYS A 16 7.48 -33.94 -2.71
CA LYS A 16 8.00 -33.28 -1.51
C LYS A 16 6.83 -32.84 -0.63
N LYS A 17 6.65 -33.52 0.50
CA LYS A 17 5.75 -33.07 1.57
C LYS A 17 6.20 -31.71 2.09
N TYR A 18 5.38 -30.67 1.92
CA TYR A 18 5.49 -29.48 2.74
C TYR A 18 5.13 -29.85 4.20
N ARG A 19 5.90 -29.31 5.14
CA ARG A 19 5.73 -29.55 6.57
C ARG A 19 5.03 -28.33 7.15
N ASP A 20 3.77 -28.49 7.50
CA ASP A 20 2.97 -27.45 8.17
C ASP A 20 3.56 -27.19 9.57
N ASN A 21 3.85 -25.93 9.87
CA ASN A 21 4.48 -25.45 11.10
C ASN A 21 3.62 -24.33 11.70
N SER A 22 2.34 -24.62 11.94
CA SER A 22 1.42 -23.74 12.67
C SER A 22 1.48 -24.03 14.18
N PRO A 23 1.62 -23.02 15.06
CA PRO A 23 1.66 -23.23 16.51
C PRO A 23 0.28 -23.58 17.09
N PRO A 24 0.19 -24.32 18.21
CA PRO A 24 -1.08 -24.82 18.75
C PRO A 24 -1.87 -23.73 19.49
N SER A 25 -3.18 -23.69 19.24
CA SER A 25 -4.17 -22.88 19.98
C SER A 25 -4.37 -23.38 21.42
N PRO A 26 -4.69 -22.50 22.38
CA PRO A 26 -5.00 -22.90 23.76
C PRO A 26 -6.40 -23.54 23.87
N PRO A 27 -6.66 -24.39 24.88
CA PRO A 27 -7.94 -25.08 25.05
C PRO A 27 -9.04 -24.14 25.58
N ALA A 28 -10.27 -24.40 25.15
CA ALA A 28 -11.48 -23.74 25.64
C ALA A 28 -11.85 -24.24 27.05
N SER A 29 -12.24 -23.31 27.93
CA SER A 29 -12.85 -23.61 29.24
C SER A 29 -14.36 -23.40 29.15
N HIS A 30 -15.12 -24.45 29.46
CA HIS A 30 -16.58 -24.38 29.60
C HIS A 30 -16.98 -23.66 30.91
N ASP A 31 -17.98 -22.79 30.76
CA ASP A 31 -19.17 -22.60 31.61
C ASP A 31 -19.05 -22.83 33.12
N ASP A 32 -19.29 -21.75 33.87
CA ASP A 32 -20.23 -21.80 34.99
C ASP A 32 -20.98 -20.45 35.10
N SER A 33 -22.30 -20.49 35.28
CA SER A 33 -23.16 -19.31 35.45
C SER A 33 -24.30 -19.63 36.40
N GLY A 34 -24.35 -18.93 37.54
CA GLY A 34 -25.32 -19.20 38.61
C GLY A 34 -25.61 -17.97 39.49
N SER A 35 -26.64 -17.22 39.10
CA SER A 35 -27.36 -16.17 39.87
C SER A 35 -27.62 -16.59 41.32
N ALA A 36 -27.27 -15.85 42.39
CA ALA A 36 -27.61 -14.49 42.87
C ALA A 36 -28.88 -14.41 43.78
N THR A 37 -28.82 -13.55 44.81
CA THR A 37 -29.84 -13.27 45.87
C THR A 37 -30.12 -14.49 46.79
N ASP A 38 -30.57 -14.39 48.04
CA ASP A 38 -30.73 -13.28 49.00
C ASP A 38 -30.50 -13.86 50.42
N ALA A 39 -30.67 -13.24 51.59
CA ALA A 39 -31.19 -11.94 52.04
C ALA A 39 -30.48 -11.55 53.38
N GLY A 40 -30.90 -10.47 54.05
CA GLY A 40 -30.48 -10.13 55.42
C GLY A 40 -31.63 -10.20 56.43
N GLU A 41 -31.33 -10.51 57.71
CA GLU A 41 -32.22 -10.20 58.83
C GLU A 41 -31.45 -10.02 60.14
N SER A 42 -31.99 -9.19 61.04
CA SER A 42 -31.36 -8.76 62.28
C SER A 42 -32.29 -9.03 63.45
N LEU A 43 -31.87 -9.81 64.45
CA LEU A 43 -32.44 -9.75 65.81
C LEU A 43 -31.58 -10.54 66.82
N MET A 44 -30.97 -9.84 67.79
CA MET A 44 -30.78 -10.39 69.14
C MET A 44 -30.91 -9.26 70.16
N GLY A 45 -31.83 -9.44 71.11
CA GLY A 45 -32.20 -8.41 72.07
C GLY A 45 -31.50 -8.57 73.43
N HIS A 46 -30.90 -7.47 73.88
CA HIS A 46 -30.96 -6.90 75.24
C HIS A 46 -30.53 -7.72 76.48
N ARG A 47 -30.08 -6.95 77.51
CA ARG A 47 -29.78 -7.31 78.92
C ARG A 47 -28.42 -8.03 79.14
N GLU A 48 -27.60 -7.75 80.17
CA GLU A 48 -27.79 -6.99 81.43
C GLU A 48 -26.64 -6.03 81.82
N LYS A 49 -26.86 -5.24 82.88
CA LYS A 49 -25.97 -4.21 83.44
C LYS A 49 -24.82 -4.81 84.29
N ARG A 50 -23.62 -4.19 84.26
CA ARG A 50 -22.81 -4.01 85.47
C ARG A 50 -22.13 -2.64 85.52
N ARG A 51 -21.70 -2.23 86.71
CA ARG A 51 -21.51 -0.82 87.12
C ARG A 51 -20.04 -0.42 87.30
N ARG A 52 -19.72 0.81 86.85
CA ARG A 52 -18.98 1.89 87.56
C ARG A 52 -17.44 1.76 87.74
N TRP A 53 -16.81 2.95 87.85
CA TRP A 53 -15.37 3.29 87.94
C TRP A 53 -14.66 3.18 86.57
N SER A 54 -13.89 4.16 86.09
CA SER A 54 -13.38 5.43 86.67
C SER A 54 -13.20 6.49 85.57
N GLU A 55 -13.41 7.77 85.86
CA GLU A 55 -13.48 8.88 84.85
C GLU A 55 -12.13 9.58 84.59
N ASP A 56 -11.00 8.99 85.01
CA ASP A 56 -9.66 9.62 84.98
C ASP A 56 -8.69 9.04 83.91
N GLU A 57 -9.12 8.07 83.09
CA GLU A 57 -8.29 7.47 82.02
C GLU A 57 -8.62 8.00 80.60
N ASP A 58 -9.71 8.73 80.43
CA ASP A 58 -10.21 9.15 79.11
C ASP A 58 -9.51 10.39 78.51
N GLU A 59 -8.82 11.22 79.31
CA GLU A 59 -8.17 12.45 78.81
C GLU A 59 -6.80 12.23 78.13
N GLU A 60 -6.03 11.20 78.51
CA GLU A 60 -4.73 10.94 77.88
C GLU A 60 -4.85 10.31 76.47
N ASP A 61 -5.86 9.46 76.24
CA ASP A 61 -6.00 8.80 74.93
C ASP A 61 -6.61 9.70 73.83
N ASP A 62 -7.52 10.65 74.13
CA ASP A 62 -8.01 11.60 73.11
C ASP A 62 -6.87 12.45 72.54
N ASN A 63 -5.92 12.87 73.39
CA ASN A 63 -4.76 13.64 72.94
C ASN A 63 -3.80 12.78 72.08
N SER A 64 -3.62 11.51 72.44
CA SER A 64 -2.88 10.50 71.66
C SER A 64 -3.50 10.29 70.27
N GLN A 65 -4.82 10.11 70.20
CA GLN A 65 -5.56 9.85 68.98
C GLN A 65 -5.68 11.09 68.08
N ARG A 66 -5.92 12.28 68.64
CA ARG A 66 -5.89 13.56 67.90
C ARG A 66 -4.56 13.80 67.22
N ARG A 67 -3.45 13.59 67.93
CA ARG A 67 -2.09 13.81 67.40
C ARG A 67 -1.74 12.83 66.28
N ARG A 68 -2.13 11.56 66.41
CA ARG A 68 -2.00 10.54 65.32
C ARG A 68 -2.86 10.87 64.11
N ARG A 69 -4.10 11.32 64.30
CA ARG A 69 -5.00 11.75 63.21
C ARG A 69 -4.49 12.99 62.47
N SER A 70 -3.81 13.92 63.14
CA SER A 70 -3.19 15.10 62.49
C SER A 70 -2.11 14.70 61.48
N VAL A 71 -1.15 13.87 61.89
CA VAL A 71 0.01 13.51 61.05
C VAL A 71 -0.41 12.72 59.81
N LEU A 72 -1.41 11.83 59.92
CA LEU A 72 -1.97 11.11 58.77
C LEU A 72 -2.77 12.02 57.84
N ARG A 73 -3.42 13.07 58.36
CA ARG A 73 -4.15 14.04 57.53
C ARG A 73 -3.18 14.91 56.73
N ASP A 74 -2.08 15.31 57.33
CA ASP A 74 -1.09 16.19 56.69
C ASP A 74 -0.28 15.46 55.60
N THR A 75 0.00 14.16 55.76
CA THR A 75 0.60 13.34 54.69
C THR A 75 -0.37 13.04 53.54
N CYS A 76 -1.65 12.78 53.82
CA CYS A 76 -2.70 12.71 52.78
C CYS A 76 -2.85 14.03 52.01
N ALA A 77 -2.79 15.18 52.70
CA ALA A 77 -2.83 16.51 52.08
C ALA A 77 -1.55 16.89 51.31
N ALA A 78 -0.43 16.18 51.51
CA ALA A 78 0.73 16.26 50.65
C ALA A 78 0.55 15.39 49.39
N PHE A 79 -0.02 14.19 49.53
CA PHE A 79 -0.27 13.28 48.41
C PHE A 79 -1.19 13.89 47.33
N GLY A 80 -2.25 14.59 47.74
CA GLY A 80 -3.10 15.35 46.81
C GLY A 80 -2.38 16.49 46.07
N ARG A 81 -1.35 17.09 46.69
CA ARG A 81 -0.53 18.16 46.09
C ARG A 81 0.58 17.67 45.15
N CYS A 82 0.89 16.38 45.14
CA CYS A 82 1.82 15.79 44.17
C CYS A 82 1.11 14.99 43.06
N ARG A 83 -0.18 14.65 43.25
CA ARG A 83 -0.96 13.88 42.27
C ARG A 83 -1.01 14.54 40.89
N TRP A 84 -1.26 15.85 40.82
CA TRP A 84 -1.27 16.59 39.54
C TRP A 84 0.08 16.55 38.80
N ILE A 85 1.20 16.43 39.52
CA ILE A 85 2.54 16.29 38.93
C ILE A 85 2.69 14.91 38.29
N ILE A 86 2.19 13.86 38.96
CA ILE A 86 2.15 12.49 38.42
C ILE A 86 1.24 12.43 37.19
N ASP A 87 0.06 13.05 37.26
CA ASP A 87 -0.90 13.10 36.15
C ASP A 87 -0.32 13.86 34.94
N ILE A 88 0.38 14.99 35.14
CA ILE A 88 1.11 15.70 34.07
C ILE A 88 2.28 14.89 33.52
N ALA A 89 3.09 14.26 34.37
CA ALA A 89 4.21 13.43 33.92
C ALA A 89 3.73 12.23 33.08
N LEU A 90 2.62 11.59 33.50
CA LEU A 90 1.98 10.52 32.76
C LEU A 90 1.38 11.02 31.43
N LEU A 91 0.73 12.19 31.43
CA LEU A 91 0.21 12.82 30.21
C LEU A 91 1.34 13.13 29.20
N LEU A 92 2.45 13.72 29.66
CA LEU A 92 3.61 14.02 28.81
C LEU A 92 4.29 12.74 28.30
N PHE A 93 4.35 11.69 29.12
CA PHE A 93 4.84 10.39 28.69
C PHE A 93 3.93 9.75 27.61
N ILE A 94 2.61 9.80 27.80
CA ILE A 94 1.62 9.34 26.79
C ILE A 94 1.73 10.16 25.51
N ILE A 95 1.84 11.49 25.59
CA ILE A 95 2.05 12.36 24.42
C ILE A 95 3.37 12.02 23.72
N GLY A 96 4.45 11.78 24.47
CA GLY A 96 5.73 11.34 23.94
C GLY A 96 5.63 10.02 23.18
N LEU A 97 4.98 9.00 23.77
CA LEU A 97 4.72 7.72 23.11
C LEU A 97 3.82 7.85 21.87
N LEU A 98 2.82 8.74 21.90
CA LEU A 98 1.97 9.03 20.74
C LEU A 98 2.73 9.75 19.64
N MET A 99 3.61 10.70 19.98
CA MET A 99 4.50 11.38 19.03
C MET A 99 5.53 10.42 18.43
N GLU A 100 6.14 9.55 19.23
CA GLU A 100 7.07 8.52 18.77
C GLU A 100 6.37 7.51 17.85
N ARG A 101 5.19 7.01 18.26
CA ARG A 101 4.38 6.10 17.43
C ARG A 101 3.96 6.78 16.13
N ARG A 102 3.56 8.06 16.17
CA ARG A 102 3.18 8.83 14.98
C ARG A 102 4.38 9.10 14.07
N ALA A 103 5.55 9.41 14.62
CA ALA A 103 6.79 9.57 13.85
C ALA A 103 7.20 8.26 13.17
N LYS A 104 7.16 7.12 13.88
CA LYS A 104 7.39 5.78 13.30
C LYS A 104 6.34 5.41 12.25
N SER A 105 5.09 5.86 12.42
CA SER A 105 4.02 5.64 11.43
C SER A 105 4.12 6.53 10.19
N TYR A 106 4.91 7.61 10.21
CA TYR A 106 5.22 8.44 9.04
C TYR A 106 6.58 8.13 8.42
N GLY A 107 7.49 7.51 9.16
CA GLY A 107 8.84 7.19 8.72
C GLY A 107 9.03 5.70 8.48
N PHE A 108 8.65 5.20 7.30
CA PHE A 108 9.40 4.18 6.55
C PHE A 108 8.83 3.99 5.12
N CYS A 109 9.36 4.78 4.18
CA CYS A 109 9.52 4.38 2.78
C CYS A 109 10.96 4.70 2.40
N GLU A 110 11.83 3.68 2.41
CA GLU A 110 13.23 3.79 1.97
C GLU A 110 13.30 4.07 0.46
N TYR A 111 12.35 3.50 -0.29
CA TYR A 111 12.19 3.67 -1.73
C TYR A 111 10.84 4.33 -2.05
N GLU A 112 10.85 5.19 -3.06
CA GLU A 112 9.63 5.72 -3.68
C GLU A 112 9.03 4.64 -4.60
N GLY A 113 7.73 4.36 -4.49
CA GLY A 113 7.04 3.43 -5.38
C GLY A 113 7.18 3.87 -6.84
N ASN A 114 7.67 2.97 -7.70
CA ASN A 114 8.02 3.25 -9.09
C ASN A 114 8.95 4.49 -9.22
N GLY A 115 9.84 4.66 -8.23
CA GLY A 115 10.92 5.63 -8.20
C GLY A 115 12.13 5.19 -9.03
N ASP A 116 12.99 6.14 -9.35
CA ASP A 116 14.31 5.86 -9.94
C ASP A 116 15.36 5.73 -8.82
N ILE A 117 16.12 4.63 -8.84
CA ILE A 117 17.22 4.37 -7.90
C ILE A 117 18.58 4.86 -8.42
N THR A 118 18.66 5.30 -9.68
CA THR A 118 19.92 5.78 -10.28
C THR A 118 20.23 7.22 -9.89
N GLY A 119 19.20 8.00 -9.54
CA GLY A 119 19.28 9.42 -9.21
C GLY A 119 19.12 10.34 -10.42
N PHE A 120 18.79 9.78 -11.60
CA PHE A 120 18.42 10.52 -12.80
C PHE A 120 17.11 11.28 -12.58
N ALA A 121 16.03 10.59 -12.21
CA ALA A 121 14.74 11.26 -12.00
C ALA A 121 14.64 11.83 -10.58
N PRO A 122 14.10 13.06 -10.41
CA PRO A 122 13.83 13.62 -9.10
C PRO A 122 12.67 12.88 -8.42
N LYS A 123 12.52 13.08 -7.10
CA LYS A 123 11.31 12.64 -6.40
C LYS A 123 10.11 13.40 -6.95
N ILE A 124 9.09 12.68 -7.41
CA ILE A 124 7.87 13.25 -7.97
C ILE A 124 6.75 13.19 -6.92
N SER A 125 5.86 14.18 -6.91
CA SER A 125 4.71 14.14 -6.00
C SER A 125 3.74 12.99 -6.34
N GLN A 126 2.99 12.52 -5.34
CA GLN A 126 1.89 11.58 -5.54
C GLN A 126 0.55 12.34 -5.54
N GLN A 127 -0.43 11.82 -6.26
CA GLN A 127 -1.80 12.34 -6.35
C GLN A 127 -2.80 11.20 -6.28
N ILE A 128 -3.97 11.44 -5.69
CA ILE A 128 -5.11 10.51 -5.80
C ILE A 128 -5.79 10.77 -7.14
N LYS A 129 -5.85 9.75 -8.00
CA LYS A 129 -6.63 9.77 -9.24
C LYS A 129 -7.80 8.79 -9.09
N THR A 130 -8.96 9.20 -9.57
CA THR A 130 -10.03 8.26 -9.93
C THR A 130 -9.89 7.93 -11.41
N PHE A 131 -9.97 6.65 -11.76
CA PHE A 131 -9.96 6.23 -13.15
C PHE A 131 -11.35 6.40 -13.78
N VAL A 132 -11.34 6.93 -15.01
CA VAL A 132 -12.52 7.22 -15.82
C VAL A 132 -12.20 6.69 -17.23
N PRO A 133 -13.10 5.93 -17.88
CA PRO A 133 -12.86 5.39 -19.21
C PRO A 133 -12.69 6.52 -20.25
N ASP A 134 -11.68 6.38 -21.10
CA ASP A 134 -11.50 7.22 -22.28
C ASP A 134 -11.16 6.36 -23.49
N LEU A 135 -12.22 5.97 -24.22
CA LEU A 135 -12.11 5.13 -25.42
C LEU A 135 -11.47 5.86 -26.61
N GLY A 136 -11.17 7.17 -26.52
CA GLY A 136 -10.51 7.92 -27.59
C GLY A 136 -9.04 7.55 -27.81
N PHE A 137 -8.44 6.72 -26.95
CA PHE A 137 -7.11 6.14 -27.17
C PHE A 137 -7.14 4.79 -27.91
N ALA A 138 -8.23 4.04 -27.75
CA ALA A 138 -8.45 2.75 -28.40
C ALA A 138 -9.94 2.66 -28.82
N PRO A 139 -10.34 3.31 -29.93
CA PRO A 139 -11.74 3.38 -30.33
C PRO A 139 -12.32 2.00 -30.66
N GLU A 140 -13.61 1.80 -30.36
CA GLU A 140 -14.35 0.57 -30.73
C GLU A 140 -14.31 0.32 -32.25
N ASN A 141 -14.40 1.39 -33.04
CA ASN A 141 -14.11 1.36 -34.46
C ASN A 141 -12.59 1.41 -34.67
N ALA A 142 -11.98 0.24 -34.81
CA ALA A 142 -10.54 0.08 -35.04
C ALA A 142 -9.96 0.92 -36.21
N SER A 143 -10.77 1.32 -37.19
CA SER A 143 -10.30 2.19 -38.27
C SER A 143 -9.96 3.62 -37.81
N GLU A 144 -10.58 4.09 -36.72
CA GLU A 144 -10.35 5.42 -36.15
C GLU A 144 -9.02 5.52 -35.42
N PHE A 145 -8.43 4.41 -34.96
CA PHE A 145 -7.10 4.38 -34.34
C PHE A 145 -6.01 4.99 -35.26
N PHE A 146 -6.12 4.73 -36.56
CA PHE A 146 -5.19 5.25 -37.59
C PHE A 146 -5.53 6.67 -38.07
N THR A 147 -6.37 7.41 -37.34
CA THR A 147 -6.68 8.81 -37.67
C THR A 147 -5.67 9.75 -37.00
N PRO A 148 -5.32 10.89 -37.63
CA PRO A 148 -4.43 11.87 -37.03
C PRO A 148 -4.90 12.37 -35.65
N GLN A 149 -6.21 12.37 -35.41
CA GLN A 149 -6.80 12.78 -34.13
C GLN A 149 -6.44 11.82 -32.99
N VAL A 150 -6.50 10.49 -33.24
CA VAL A 150 -6.14 9.48 -32.23
C VAL A 150 -4.61 9.39 -32.09
N GLN A 151 -3.87 9.42 -33.20
CA GLN A 151 -2.40 9.45 -33.18
C GLN A 151 -1.87 10.67 -32.39
N GLN A 152 -2.41 11.87 -32.63
CA GLN A 152 -2.03 13.06 -31.87
C GLN A 152 -2.35 12.90 -30.38
N LYS A 153 -3.47 12.27 -30.03
CA LYS A 153 -3.82 12.00 -28.63
C LYS A 153 -2.79 11.10 -27.92
N TRP A 154 -2.24 10.11 -28.62
CA TRP A 154 -1.13 9.30 -28.12
C TRP A 154 0.16 10.11 -27.99
N LEU A 155 0.49 10.94 -28.99
CA LEU A 155 1.65 11.83 -28.95
C LEU A 155 1.57 12.85 -27.81
N ASP A 156 0.39 13.39 -27.51
CA ASP A 156 0.17 14.36 -26.42
C ASP A 156 0.39 13.74 -25.03
N MET A 157 0.22 12.43 -24.86
CA MET A 157 0.51 11.74 -23.60
C MET A 157 2.01 11.57 -23.34
N VAL A 158 2.86 11.54 -24.36
CA VAL A 158 4.30 11.29 -24.21
C VAL A 158 5.12 12.57 -24.40
N PRO A 159 6.34 12.65 -23.84
CA PRO A 159 7.27 13.72 -24.19
C PRO A 159 7.65 13.65 -25.67
N LYS A 160 8.03 14.79 -26.26
CA LYS A 160 8.68 14.83 -27.58
C LYS A 160 9.98 14.03 -27.56
N GLY A 161 10.35 13.47 -28.71
CA GLY A 161 11.39 12.44 -28.75
C GLY A 161 10.94 11.14 -28.07
N LEU A 162 9.63 10.97 -27.84
CA LEU A 162 8.96 9.76 -27.35
C LEU A 162 9.56 9.18 -26.05
N GLY A 163 10.05 10.08 -25.19
CA GLY A 163 10.63 9.75 -23.89
C GLY A 163 12.06 9.19 -23.94
N TYR A 164 12.76 9.26 -25.08
CA TYR A 164 14.20 9.03 -25.11
C TYR A 164 14.93 10.22 -24.49
N VAL A 165 15.63 9.97 -23.38
CA VAL A 165 16.29 10.98 -22.55
C VAL A 165 17.81 10.89 -22.66
N LYS A 166 18.45 12.06 -22.71
CA LYS A 166 19.90 12.20 -22.65
C LYS A 166 20.36 12.32 -21.19
N VAL A 167 21.37 11.54 -20.84
CA VAL A 167 22.04 11.62 -19.52
C VAL A 167 23.44 12.20 -19.73
N ASP A 168 23.62 13.46 -19.32
CA ASP A 168 24.92 14.11 -19.27
C ASP A 168 25.72 13.61 -18.06
N ASN A 169 27.02 13.37 -18.24
CA ASN A 169 27.93 12.91 -17.18
C ASN A 169 27.46 11.60 -16.49
N PRO A 170 27.26 10.49 -17.25
CA PRO A 170 26.69 9.24 -16.73
C PRO A 170 27.49 8.65 -15.56
N GLU A 171 28.79 8.96 -15.45
CA GLU A 171 29.67 8.54 -14.35
C GLU A 171 29.28 9.10 -12.97
N ARG A 172 28.33 10.05 -12.91
CA ARG A 172 27.78 10.59 -11.65
C ARG A 172 26.62 9.77 -11.10
N TYR A 173 26.05 8.87 -11.88
CA TYR A 173 24.89 8.07 -11.53
C TYR A 173 25.30 6.63 -11.24
N ASN A 174 24.68 6.03 -10.23
CA ASN A 174 24.88 4.61 -9.91
C ASN A 174 23.76 3.77 -10.53
N ASN A 175 23.98 2.48 -10.74
CA ASN A 175 22.96 1.54 -11.23
C ASN A 175 22.32 1.89 -12.60
N LEU A 176 22.94 2.76 -13.41
CA LEU A 176 22.49 2.96 -14.80
C LEU A 176 22.54 1.62 -15.56
N PRO A 177 21.52 1.30 -16.38
CA PRO A 177 21.55 0.14 -17.26
C PRO A 177 22.53 0.38 -18.42
N HIS A 178 22.64 -0.59 -19.34
CA HIS A 178 23.36 -0.34 -20.59
C HIS A 178 22.64 0.74 -21.42
N PRO A 179 23.36 1.75 -21.96
CA PRO A 179 22.76 2.81 -22.75
C PRO A 179 22.30 2.30 -24.12
N LEU A 180 21.37 3.03 -24.72
CA LEU A 180 20.86 2.75 -26.05
C LEU A 180 21.93 3.02 -27.12
N VAL A 181 22.06 2.10 -28.07
CA VAL A 181 22.94 2.24 -29.24
C VAL A 181 22.28 3.09 -30.33
N GLY A 182 23.09 3.62 -31.25
CA GLY A 182 22.62 4.46 -32.38
C GLY A 182 22.69 5.97 -32.13
N TYR A 183 22.77 6.41 -30.88
CA TYR A 183 22.88 7.83 -30.51
C TYR A 183 24.35 8.28 -30.42
N ASN A 184 24.95 8.61 -31.56
CA ASN A 184 26.36 9.02 -31.62
C ASN A 184 26.64 10.27 -30.76
N GLY A 185 27.59 10.14 -29.82
CA GLY A 185 28.02 11.26 -28.97
C GLY A 185 27.10 11.62 -27.81
N SER A 186 26.05 10.83 -27.54
CA SER A 186 25.16 11.03 -26.39
C SER A 186 24.89 9.71 -25.67
N THR A 187 24.87 9.73 -24.33
CA THR A 187 24.40 8.60 -23.54
C THR A 187 22.89 8.70 -23.38
N VAL A 188 22.14 7.78 -23.99
CA VAL A 188 20.68 7.87 -24.12
C VAL A 188 20.01 6.65 -23.49
N PHE A 189 18.87 6.90 -22.85
CA PHE A 189 18.02 5.91 -22.21
C PHE A 189 16.55 6.18 -22.56
N THR A 190 15.65 5.29 -22.18
CA THR A 190 14.21 5.58 -22.09
C THR A 190 13.74 5.28 -20.68
N THR A 191 12.67 5.94 -20.23
CA THR A 191 12.10 5.63 -18.91
C THR A 191 11.14 4.45 -18.98
N SER A 192 10.91 3.80 -17.84
CA SER A 192 9.97 2.68 -17.82
C SER A 192 8.55 3.10 -18.23
N VAL A 193 8.08 4.29 -17.86
CA VAL A 193 6.71 4.73 -18.20
C VAL A 193 6.55 5.01 -19.70
N THR A 194 7.55 5.62 -20.34
CA THR A 194 7.54 5.87 -21.78
C THR A 194 7.63 4.57 -22.59
N HIS A 195 8.43 3.59 -22.12
CA HIS A 195 8.48 2.27 -22.74
C HIS A 195 7.18 1.46 -22.52
N GLN A 196 6.52 1.57 -21.36
CA GLN A 196 5.21 0.96 -21.14
C GLN A 196 4.13 1.53 -22.08
N LEU A 197 4.11 2.86 -22.28
CA LEU A 197 3.17 3.51 -23.19
C LEU A 197 3.43 3.09 -24.65
N HIS A 198 4.68 2.97 -25.06
CA HIS A 198 5.07 2.35 -26.33
C HIS A 198 4.52 0.93 -26.47
N CYS A 199 4.74 0.07 -25.48
CA CYS A 199 4.23 -1.31 -25.50
C CYS A 199 2.69 -1.37 -25.60
N LEU A 200 1.99 -0.49 -24.88
CA LEU A 200 0.54 -0.40 -24.93
C LEU A 200 0.05 0.07 -26.31
N HIS A 201 0.66 1.12 -26.87
CA HIS A 201 0.37 1.59 -28.23
C HIS A 201 0.56 0.47 -29.25
N SER A 202 1.70 -0.23 -29.24
CA SER A 202 1.98 -1.34 -30.17
C SER A 202 0.96 -2.49 -30.05
N ILE A 203 0.44 -2.78 -28.85
CA ILE A 203 -0.62 -3.78 -28.68
C ILE A 203 -1.93 -3.31 -29.34
N VAL A 204 -2.33 -2.06 -29.13
CA VAL A 204 -3.56 -1.49 -29.72
C VAL A 204 -3.43 -1.37 -31.24
N GLU A 205 -2.28 -0.92 -31.74
CA GLU A 205 -1.97 -0.81 -33.16
C GLU A 205 -2.08 -2.16 -33.87
N VAL A 206 -1.45 -3.21 -33.33
CA VAL A 206 -1.55 -4.56 -33.89
C VAL A 206 -3.01 -5.03 -33.87
N PHE A 207 -3.72 -4.90 -32.75
CA PHE A 207 -5.14 -5.26 -32.65
C PHE A 207 -5.98 -4.54 -33.72
N ALA A 208 -5.80 -3.22 -33.85
CA ALA A 208 -6.51 -2.41 -34.84
C ALA A 208 -6.18 -2.85 -36.28
N SER A 209 -4.91 -3.14 -36.58
CA SER A 209 -4.46 -3.60 -37.91
C SER A 209 -5.08 -4.94 -38.35
N TYR A 210 -5.34 -5.83 -37.40
CA TYR A 210 -6.07 -7.07 -37.64
C TYR A 210 -7.58 -6.84 -37.77
N ALA A 211 -8.16 -5.98 -36.94
CA ALA A 211 -9.59 -5.68 -36.96
C ALA A 211 -10.06 -4.98 -38.26
N VAL A 212 -9.19 -4.21 -38.91
CA VAL A 212 -9.48 -3.57 -40.22
C VAL A 212 -9.08 -4.42 -41.44
N ASP A 213 -8.50 -5.61 -41.22
CA ASP A 213 -7.92 -6.51 -42.24
C ASP A 213 -6.98 -5.85 -43.27
N ASP A 214 -6.26 -4.81 -42.87
CA ASP A 214 -5.36 -4.06 -43.75
C ASP A 214 -3.92 -4.51 -43.54
N ALA A 215 -3.40 -5.31 -44.48
CA ALA A 215 -2.03 -5.81 -44.42
C ALA A 215 -0.96 -4.70 -44.47
N SER A 216 -1.28 -3.51 -44.99
CA SER A 216 -0.33 -2.38 -45.05
C SER A 216 -0.14 -1.66 -43.71
N LYS A 217 -1.03 -1.92 -42.74
CA LYS A 217 -1.01 -1.34 -41.39
C LYS A 217 -0.49 -2.31 -40.32
N ARG A 218 -0.04 -3.50 -40.73
CA ARG A 218 0.52 -4.50 -39.80
C ARG A 218 2.00 -4.18 -39.58
N PRO A 219 2.44 -3.92 -38.33
CA PRO A 219 3.85 -3.77 -38.04
C PRO A 219 4.66 -5.01 -38.43
N ASP A 220 5.96 -4.84 -38.69
CA ASP A 220 6.88 -5.97 -38.82
C ASP A 220 7.14 -6.64 -37.45
N ASP A 221 7.63 -7.89 -37.45
CA ASP A 221 8.08 -8.66 -36.28
C ASP A 221 7.08 -8.78 -35.09
N VAL A 222 5.77 -8.61 -35.35
CA VAL A 222 4.65 -8.66 -34.38
C VAL A 222 4.82 -9.73 -33.29
N ALA A 223 5.13 -10.96 -33.67
CA ALA A 223 5.16 -12.10 -32.75
C ALA A 223 6.25 -11.97 -31.67
N TRP A 224 7.43 -11.46 -32.02
CA TRP A 224 8.50 -11.22 -31.05
C TRP A 224 8.23 -9.95 -30.23
N HIS A 225 7.85 -8.86 -30.90
CA HIS A 225 7.68 -7.57 -30.26
C HIS A 225 6.51 -7.57 -29.27
N LEU A 226 5.36 -8.16 -29.61
CA LEU A 226 4.25 -8.33 -28.67
C LEU A 226 4.60 -9.30 -27.53
N GLY A 227 5.34 -10.38 -27.80
CA GLY A 227 5.83 -11.28 -26.75
C GLY A 227 6.67 -10.56 -25.70
N HIS A 228 7.54 -9.64 -26.14
CA HIS A 228 8.27 -8.74 -25.24
C HIS A 228 7.34 -7.76 -24.51
N CYS A 229 6.42 -7.10 -25.22
CA CYS A 229 5.49 -6.13 -24.63
C CYS A 229 4.62 -6.75 -23.52
N PHE A 230 4.05 -7.93 -23.75
CA PHE A 230 3.23 -8.62 -22.76
C PHE A 230 4.03 -9.01 -21.51
N GLU A 231 5.24 -9.55 -21.65
CA GLU A 231 6.09 -9.89 -20.50
C GLU A 231 6.55 -8.62 -19.75
N TYR A 232 6.92 -7.55 -20.47
CA TYR A 232 7.36 -6.29 -19.87
C TYR A 232 6.23 -5.61 -19.07
N LEU A 233 5.03 -5.51 -19.65
CA LEU A 233 3.86 -4.96 -18.97
C LEU A 233 3.42 -5.83 -17.79
N ARG A 234 3.45 -7.17 -17.92
CA ARG A 234 3.15 -8.11 -16.81
C ARG A 234 4.10 -7.90 -15.63
N GLN A 235 5.40 -7.76 -15.88
CA GLN A 235 6.39 -7.48 -14.84
C GLN A 235 6.17 -6.09 -14.22
N ASN A 236 5.76 -5.09 -15.01
CA ASN A 236 5.48 -3.76 -14.48
C ASN A 236 4.24 -3.71 -13.58
N ILE A 237 3.14 -4.37 -13.98
CA ILE A 237 1.93 -4.50 -13.17
C ILE A 237 2.25 -5.12 -11.81
N LEU A 238 3.04 -6.20 -11.78
CA LEU A 238 3.50 -6.84 -10.54
C LEU A 238 4.46 -5.96 -9.72
N CYS A 239 5.26 -5.12 -10.37
CA CYS A 239 6.19 -4.19 -9.72
C CYS A 239 5.47 -2.99 -9.10
N CYS A 240 4.44 -2.47 -9.77
CA CYS A 240 3.54 -1.44 -9.26
C CYS A 240 2.73 -1.98 -8.08
N GLY A 241 2.17 -3.20 -8.22
CA GLY A 241 1.45 -3.89 -7.15
C GLY A 241 0.28 -3.07 -6.61
N ASP A 242 -0.49 -2.44 -7.50
CA ASP A 242 -1.62 -1.62 -7.08
C ASP A 242 -2.63 -2.46 -6.28
N THR A 243 -3.04 -1.92 -5.14
CA THR A 243 -3.92 -2.55 -4.14
C THR A 243 -5.17 -1.73 -3.87
N ALA A 244 -5.47 -0.76 -4.74
CA ALA A 244 -6.77 -0.12 -4.78
C ALA A 244 -7.90 -1.15 -4.84
N LEU A 245 -8.98 -0.90 -4.11
CA LEU A 245 -10.18 -1.73 -4.17
C LEU A 245 -11.04 -1.24 -5.33
N GLU A 246 -11.39 -2.16 -6.22
CA GLU A 246 -12.31 -1.93 -7.33
C GLU A 246 -13.72 -2.43 -7.02
N GLY A 247 -14.73 -1.80 -7.62
CA GLY A 247 -16.15 -2.02 -7.32
C GLY A 247 -16.90 -2.89 -8.33
N GLU A 248 -18.22 -2.80 -8.30
CA GLU A 248 -19.10 -3.32 -9.35
C GLU A 248 -18.94 -2.50 -10.62
N ALA A 249 -18.97 -3.17 -11.78
CA ALA A 249 -18.80 -2.53 -13.08
C ALA A 249 -19.86 -1.44 -13.35
N THR A 250 -19.39 -0.31 -13.86
CA THR A 250 -20.20 0.89 -14.16
C THR A 250 -20.46 1.07 -15.66
N THR A 251 -19.75 0.34 -16.51
CA THR A 251 -19.75 0.48 -17.98
C THR A 251 -20.08 -0.80 -18.75
N PHE A 252 -20.22 -1.93 -18.06
CA PHE A 252 -20.55 -3.21 -18.69
C PHE A 252 -22.00 -3.24 -19.22
N PRO A 253 -22.29 -4.02 -20.28
CA PRO A 253 -23.65 -4.19 -20.79
C PRO A 253 -24.61 -4.81 -19.76
N ASP A 254 -25.90 -4.49 -19.88
CA ASP A 254 -26.96 -5.01 -19.02
C ASP A 254 -26.88 -6.54 -18.82
N GLY A 255 -26.83 -6.97 -17.56
CA GLY A 255 -26.75 -8.38 -17.17
C GLY A 255 -25.33 -8.98 -17.12
N VAL A 256 -24.29 -8.22 -17.46
CA VAL A 256 -22.89 -8.63 -17.28
C VAL A 256 -22.37 -8.11 -15.94
N MET A 257 -22.12 -9.00 -14.99
CA MET A 257 -21.56 -8.67 -13.67
C MET A 257 -20.02 -8.80 -13.66
N GLY A 258 -19.34 -7.89 -12.96
CA GLY A 258 -17.88 -7.93 -12.76
C GLY A 258 -17.35 -6.67 -12.08
N SER A 259 -16.03 -6.49 -12.09
CA SER A 259 -15.37 -5.19 -11.90
C SER A 259 -14.89 -4.70 -13.27
N ASP A 260 -15.03 -3.41 -13.54
CA ASP A 260 -14.38 -2.71 -14.66
C ASP A 260 -13.30 -1.71 -14.21
N GLY A 261 -13.01 -1.65 -12.91
CA GLY A 261 -11.96 -0.81 -12.32
C GLY A 261 -12.25 0.70 -12.30
N TRP A 262 -13.39 1.16 -12.84
CA TRP A 262 -13.72 2.59 -12.86
C TRP A 262 -14.24 3.08 -11.50
N ASP A 263 -14.21 4.41 -11.29
CA ASP A 263 -14.45 5.14 -10.02
C ASP A 263 -13.47 4.82 -8.86
N ALA A 264 -12.77 3.68 -8.91
CA ALA A 264 -11.71 3.31 -7.98
C ALA A 264 -10.65 4.41 -7.83
N LYS A 265 -10.05 4.49 -6.62
CA LYS A 265 -9.12 5.57 -6.23
C LYS A 265 -7.71 5.02 -6.05
N HIS A 266 -6.80 5.50 -6.89
CA HIS A 266 -5.43 5.04 -7.00
C HIS A 266 -4.45 6.10 -6.49
N VAL A 267 -3.34 5.66 -5.89
CA VAL A 267 -2.22 6.54 -5.51
C VAL A 267 -1.24 6.60 -6.67
N CYS A 268 -1.43 7.56 -7.57
CA CYS A 268 -0.60 7.70 -8.76
C CYS A 268 0.57 8.65 -8.55
N LYS A 269 1.66 8.42 -9.29
CA LYS A 269 2.70 9.44 -9.50
C LYS A 269 2.10 10.64 -10.24
N ASN A 270 2.55 11.85 -9.95
CA ASN A 270 2.09 13.04 -10.66
C ASN A 270 2.64 13.03 -12.09
N TYR A 271 1.83 12.56 -13.03
CA TYR A 271 2.24 12.35 -14.42
C TYR A 271 2.65 13.65 -15.11
N ASP A 272 2.02 14.78 -14.80
CA ASP A 272 2.36 16.08 -15.39
C ASP A 272 3.79 16.51 -15.01
N GLN A 273 4.23 16.18 -13.78
CA GLN A 273 5.60 16.38 -13.34
C GLN A 273 6.58 15.39 -13.97
N VAL A 274 6.14 14.16 -14.26
CA VAL A 274 6.96 13.19 -15.01
C VAL A 274 7.15 13.68 -16.45
N HIS A 275 6.04 14.00 -17.15
CA HIS A 275 6.04 14.48 -18.53
C HIS A 275 6.94 15.71 -18.69
N ALA A 276 6.72 16.76 -17.87
CA ALA A 276 7.53 17.97 -17.91
C ALA A 276 9.03 17.72 -17.65
N TYR A 277 9.38 16.79 -16.74
CA TYR A 277 10.78 16.44 -16.49
C TYR A 277 11.41 15.70 -17.67
N LEU A 278 10.69 14.76 -18.28
CA LEU A 278 11.21 14.01 -19.43
C LEU A 278 11.27 14.84 -20.70
N GLU A 279 10.34 15.79 -20.90
CA GLU A 279 10.39 16.81 -21.94
C GLU A 279 11.65 17.68 -21.79
N GLU A 280 12.06 18.04 -20.57
CA GLU A 280 13.32 18.76 -20.32
C GLU A 280 14.57 17.92 -20.67
N LYS A 281 14.52 16.60 -20.46
CA LYS A 281 15.66 15.68 -20.65
C LYS A 281 15.71 14.98 -22.01
N ARG A 282 14.75 15.24 -22.90
CA ARG A 282 14.66 14.56 -24.21
C ARG A 282 15.90 14.75 -25.07
N VAL A 283 16.22 13.74 -25.89
CA VAL A 283 17.39 13.78 -26.79
C VAL A 283 17.12 14.51 -28.11
N ASN A 284 15.89 14.48 -28.58
CA ASN A 284 15.41 15.04 -29.85
C ASN A 284 13.92 15.43 -29.75
N ASP A 285 13.38 15.99 -30.82
CA ASP A 285 11.95 16.34 -30.97
C ASP A 285 11.21 15.34 -31.91
N ASP A 286 11.81 14.18 -32.19
CA ASP A 286 11.35 13.23 -33.22
C ASP A 286 10.03 12.52 -32.81
N SER A 287 9.18 12.25 -33.80
CA SER A 287 7.94 11.49 -33.68
C SER A 287 7.86 10.42 -34.78
N TRP A 288 7.60 9.16 -34.40
CA TRP A 288 7.44 8.04 -35.36
C TRP A 288 6.02 7.43 -35.37
N ILE A 289 5.07 8.02 -34.62
CA ILE A 289 3.62 7.73 -34.69
C ILE A 289 2.96 8.66 -35.71
#